data_AF-A0AA41Q3E6-F1
#
_entry.id   AF-A0AA41Q3E6-F1
#
_cell.length_a   1.000
_cell.length_b   1.000
_cell.length_c   1.000
_cell.angle_alpha   90.00
_cell.angle_beta   90.00
_cell.angle_gamma   90.00
#
_symmetry.space_group_name_H-M   'P 1'
#
loop_
_entity.id
_entity.type
_entity.pdbx_description
1 polymer ?
#
loop_
_entity_poly.entity_id
_entity_poly.type
_entity_poly.pdbx_seq_one_letter_code
_entity_poly.pdbx_strand_id
1 'polypeptide(L)'
;MDLPGVDRLVRALDGDADTSAEARGTLVRLGRLGRDVVPAVVRGLPSLESFGQLAAIEVFQDLGDPRCCPALIGLLAGADATVREWSAYALAEFARPDPADPLDPADPLDPADPGGATGADAVRQLRGAFGACRERGTPADELEPNALRWALTRFGARVPVMPPLTASLRCAPGPEGLSEVWPAVRVREVVAELADHAQVVLGVGFWEVKDEGAYRVGSAGLAGNLEWGPAWTAPWEPLVARSRAEVEAALARVGIPAEGDVVATISWMDRADLAW
;
A
#
# COMPACT_ATOMS: atom_id res chain seq x y z
N MET A 1 3.10 -11.29 29.77
CA MET A 1 2.44 -10.77 30.99
C MET A 1 1.45 -9.73 30.51
N ASP A 2 0.14 -9.92 30.68
CA ASP A 2 -0.84 -8.86 30.39
C ASP A 2 -0.43 -7.62 31.18
N LEU A 3 -0.30 -6.49 30.51
CA LEU A 3 -0.07 -5.22 31.16
C LEU A 3 -1.46 -4.59 31.27
N PRO A 4 -2.11 -4.55 32.46
CA PRO A 4 -3.47 -4.02 32.61
C PRO A 4 -3.62 -2.56 32.15
N GLY A 5 -2.50 -1.85 31.98
CA GLY A 5 -2.45 -0.54 31.33
C GLY A 5 -2.53 -0.59 29.80
N VAL A 6 -1.91 -1.57 29.15
CA VAL A 6 -1.92 -1.70 27.68
C VAL A 6 -3.32 -2.02 27.17
N ASP A 7 -4.06 -2.93 27.80
CA ASP A 7 -5.44 -3.24 27.36
C ASP A 7 -6.40 -2.05 27.52
N ARG A 8 -6.13 -1.16 28.48
CA ARG A 8 -6.86 0.11 28.62
C ARG A 8 -6.51 1.07 27.50
N LEU A 9 -5.22 1.17 27.15
CA LEU A 9 -4.77 1.99 26.02
C LEU A 9 -5.36 1.48 24.70
N VAL A 10 -5.40 0.16 24.49
CA VAL A 10 -6.01 -0.43 23.29
C VAL A 10 -7.48 -0.04 23.21
N ARG A 11 -8.26 -0.18 24.28
CA ARG A 11 -9.66 0.28 24.29
C ARG A 11 -9.81 1.80 24.12
N ALA A 12 -8.83 2.57 24.56
CA ALA A 12 -8.83 4.03 24.40
C ALA A 12 -8.57 4.48 22.96
N LEU A 13 -8.19 3.57 22.05
CA LEU A 13 -8.10 3.87 20.61
C LEU A 13 -9.46 4.22 19.99
N ASP A 14 -10.57 3.70 20.56
CA ASP A 14 -11.95 4.09 20.21
C ASP A 14 -12.40 5.40 20.89
N GLY A 15 -11.53 6.04 21.67
CA GLY A 15 -11.84 7.31 22.32
C GLY A 15 -12.05 8.44 21.30
N ASP A 16 -12.38 9.62 21.81
CA ASP A 16 -12.35 10.83 20.99
C ASP A 16 -10.94 11.09 20.42
N ALA A 17 -10.82 12.05 19.49
CA ALA A 17 -9.57 12.32 18.78
C ALA A 17 -8.37 12.55 19.73
N ASP A 18 -8.58 13.26 20.84
CA ASP A 18 -7.53 13.54 21.82
C ASP A 18 -7.15 12.28 22.61
N THR A 19 -8.14 11.53 23.09
CA THR A 19 -7.95 10.28 23.83
C THR A 19 -7.26 9.22 22.97
N SER A 20 -7.68 9.07 21.72
CA SER A 20 -7.10 8.13 20.76
C SER A 20 -5.67 8.55 20.39
N ALA A 21 -5.41 9.84 20.16
CA ALA A 21 -4.06 10.33 19.92
C ALA A 21 -3.10 10.07 21.09
N GLU A 22 -3.54 10.30 22.34
CA GLU A 22 -2.76 9.99 23.53
C GLU A 22 -2.50 8.48 23.67
N ALA A 23 -3.51 7.66 23.42
CA ALA A 23 -3.41 6.21 23.47
C ALA A 23 -2.40 5.68 22.44
N ARG A 24 -2.49 6.10 21.17
CA ARG A 24 -1.54 5.76 20.09
C ARG A 24 -0.12 6.14 20.48
N GLY A 25 0.10 7.41 20.84
CA GLY A 25 1.43 7.92 21.21
C GLY A 25 2.03 7.19 22.41
N THR A 26 1.21 6.79 23.38
CA THR A 26 1.66 6.01 24.53
C THR A 26 2.03 4.59 24.14
N LEU A 27 1.21 3.90 23.34
CA LEU A 27 1.50 2.55 22.84
C LEU A 27 2.81 2.53 22.05
N VAL A 28 2.99 3.47 21.12
CA VAL A 28 4.21 3.60 20.31
C VAL A 28 5.43 3.86 21.20
N ARG A 29 5.33 4.79 22.16
CA ARG A 29 6.42 5.08 23.10
C ARG A 29 6.79 3.86 23.94
N LEU A 30 5.80 3.11 24.44
CA LEU A 30 6.04 1.88 25.20
C LEU A 30 6.76 0.83 24.35
N GLY A 31 6.33 0.64 23.10
CA GLY A 31 6.98 -0.26 22.15
C GLY A 31 8.44 0.12 21.88
N ARG A 32 8.71 1.40 21.59
CA ARG A 32 10.07 1.94 21.40
C ARG A 32 10.96 1.81 22.64
N LEU A 33 10.39 1.72 23.84
CA LEU A 33 11.10 1.44 25.09
C LEU A 33 11.29 -0.08 25.36
N GLY A 34 10.99 -0.94 24.38
CA GLY A 34 11.16 -2.39 24.46
C GLY A 34 10.03 -3.12 25.18
N ARG A 35 8.86 -2.50 25.35
CA ARG A 35 7.67 -3.20 25.87
C ARG A 35 6.96 -3.90 24.73
N ASP A 36 6.67 -5.17 24.91
CA ASP A 36 5.97 -5.97 23.90
C ASP A 36 4.46 -5.65 23.89
N VAL A 37 4.08 -4.61 23.15
CA VAL A 37 2.69 -4.11 23.04
C VAL A 37 1.92 -4.74 21.88
N VAL A 38 2.62 -5.17 20.82
CA VAL A 38 2.01 -5.68 19.57
C VAL A 38 1.03 -6.82 19.83
N PRO A 39 1.33 -7.85 20.65
CA PRO A 39 0.37 -8.91 20.92
C PRO A 39 -0.93 -8.44 21.57
N ALA A 40 -0.89 -7.39 22.41
CA ALA A 40 -2.08 -6.85 23.06
C ALA A 40 -2.94 -6.05 22.08
N VAL A 41 -2.31 -5.23 21.23
CA VAL A 41 -3.03 -4.49 20.17
C VAL A 41 -3.65 -5.48 19.18
N VAL A 42 -2.93 -6.51 18.74
CA VAL A 42 -3.45 -7.58 17.87
C VAL A 42 -4.65 -8.29 18.50
N ARG A 43 -4.57 -8.66 19.78
CA ARG A 43 -5.69 -9.32 20.49
C ARG A 43 -6.92 -8.42 20.63
N GLY A 44 -6.72 -7.12 20.85
CA GLY A 44 -7.81 -6.17 21.06
C GLY A 44 -8.43 -5.63 19.77
N LEU A 45 -7.72 -5.69 18.65
CA LEU A 45 -8.15 -5.16 17.35
C LEU A 45 -9.58 -5.58 16.94
N PRO A 46 -10.03 -6.84 17.10
CA PRO A 46 -11.39 -7.24 16.73
C PRO A 46 -12.50 -6.61 17.58
N SER A 47 -12.15 -6.02 18.73
CA SER A 47 -13.10 -5.35 19.63
C SER A 47 -13.20 -3.84 19.39
N LEU A 48 -12.36 -3.30 18.51
CA LEU A 48 -12.36 -1.87 18.16
C LEU A 48 -13.38 -1.57 17.06
N GLU A 49 -13.98 -0.39 17.12
CA GLU A 49 -14.76 0.17 16.02
C GLU A 49 -13.83 0.64 14.88
N SER A 50 -14.37 0.99 13.71
CA SER A 50 -13.55 1.38 12.54
C SER A 50 -12.49 2.45 12.86
N PHE A 51 -12.85 3.44 13.69
CA PHE A 51 -11.91 4.48 14.09
C PHE A 51 -10.75 3.92 14.94
N GLY A 52 -11.05 3.10 15.95
CA GLY A 52 -10.00 2.44 16.75
C GLY A 52 -9.17 1.45 15.93
N GLN A 53 -9.76 0.78 14.94
CA GLN A 53 -9.02 -0.09 14.01
C GLN A 53 -8.01 0.72 13.18
N LEU A 54 -8.41 1.88 12.65
CA LEU A 54 -7.49 2.79 11.95
C LEU A 54 -6.38 3.29 12.88
N ALA A 55 -6.74 3.68 14.11
CA ALA A 55 -5.77 4.10 15.12
C ALA A 55 -4.79 2.98 15.49
N ALA A 56 -5.23 1.72 15.53
CA ALA A 56 -4.38 0.56 15.74
C ALA A 56 -3.46 0.30 14.53
N ILE A 57 -3.94 0.48 13.30
CA ILE A 57 -3.12 0.39 12.08
C ILE A 57 -1.97 1.41 12.13
N GLU A 58 -2.25 2.66 12.52
CA GLU A 58 -1.19 3.67 12.71
C GLU A 58 -0.15 3.24 13.76
N VAL A 59 -0.60 2.68 14.89
CA VAL A 59 0.32 2.14 15.91
C VAL A 59 1.20 1.04 15.33
N PHE A 60 0.64 0.14 14.52
CA PHE A 60 1.44 -0.89 13.85
C PHE A 60 2.49 -0.26 12.94
N GLN A 61 2.12 0.74 12.12
CA GLN A 61 3.04 1.38 11.17
C GLN A 61 4.18 2.09 11.90
N ASP A 62 3.88 2.82 12.97
CA ASP A 62 4.87 3.52 13.78
C ASP A 62 5.84 2.61 14.54
N LEU A 63 5.40 1.39 14.83
CA LEU A 63 6.21 0.36 15.49
C LEU A 63 7.06 -0.44 14.49
N GLY A 64 6.62 -0.59 13.25
CA GLY A 64 7.38 -1.31 12.23
C GLY A 64 7.48 -2.81 12.46
N ASP A 65 6.62 -3.39 13.31
CA ASP A 65 6.74 -4.78 13.76
C ASP A 65 5.89 -5.73 12.91
N PRO A 66 6.50 -6.66 12.12
CA PRO A 66 5.77 -7.51 11.19
C PRO A 66 4.84 -8.52 11.88
N ARG A 67 4.93 -8.72 13.20
CA ARG A 67 4.00 -9.60 13.96
C ARG A 67 2.55 -9.13 13.91
N CYS A 68 2.28 -7.92 13.43
CA CYS A 68 0.92 -7.42 13.18
C CYS A 68 0.32 -7.88 11.84
N CYS A 69 1.11 -8.41 10.91
CA CYS A 69 0.66 -8.78 9.56
C CYS A 69 -0.58 -9.70 9.54
N PRO A 70 -0.68 -10.77 10.36
CA PRO A 70 -1.89 -11.58 10.42
C PRO A 70 -3.16 -10.79 10.79
N ALA A 71 -3.03 -9.81 11.69
CA ALA A 71 -4.15 -8.98 12.11
C ALA A 71 -4.60 -8.03 11.00
N LEU A 72 -3.64 -7.42 10.28
CA LEU A 72 -3.90 -6.58 9.11
C LEU A 72 -4.58 -7.39 7.99
N ILE A 73 -4.08 -8.60 7.71
CA ILE A 73 -4.71 -9.50 6.73
C ILE A 73 -6.17 -9.78 7.11
N GLY A 74 -6.46 -9.99 8.39
CA GLY A 74 -7.83 -10.16 8.89
C GLY A 74 -8.74 -8.94 8.63
N LEU A 75 -8.20 -7.72 8.69
CA LEU A 75 -8.95 -6.50 8.40
C LEU A 75 -9.34 -6.37 6.92
N LEU A 76 -8.67 -7.05 5.99
CA LEU A 76 -9.00 -7.00 4.55
C LEU A 76 -10.39 -7.60 4.24
N ALA A 77 -10.94 -8.41 5.13
CA ALA A 77 -12.31 -8.94 5.03
C ALA A 77 -13.35 -8.06 5.75
N GLY A 78 -12.92 -6.93 6.34
CA GLY A 78 -13.78 -6.03 7.11
C GLY A 78 -14.80 -5.26 6.26
N ALA A 79 -15.88 -4.82 6.90
CA ALA A 79 -16.94 -4.06 6.24
C ALA A 79 -16.51 -2.62 5.87
N ASP A 80 -15.69 -2.00 6.71
CA ASP A 80 -15.25 -0.62 6.54
C ASP A 80 -14.19 -0.50 5.44
N ALA A 81 -14.49 0.32 4.42
CA ALA A 81 -13.61 0.47 3.26
C ALA A 81 -12.29 1.15 3.59
N THR A 82 -12.33 2.16 4.48
CA THR A 82 -11.14 2.88 4.91
C THR A 82 -10.23 1.95 5.71
N VAL A 83 -10.79 1.13 6.60
CA VAL A 83 -10.00 0.13 7.33
C VAL A 83 -9.31 -0.87 6.38
N ARG A 84 -10.01 -1.39 5.38
CA ARG A 84 -9.40 -2.30 4.39
C ARG A 84 -8.26 -1.64 3.62
N GLU A 85 -8.49 -0.41 3.17
CA GLU A 85 -7.53 0.38 2.41
C GLU A 85 -6.24 0.65 3.20
N TRP A 86 -6.37 1.15 4.44
CA TRP A 86 -5.22 1.41 5.30
C TRP A 86 -4.51 0.13 5.75
N SER A 87 -5.26 -0.96 5.93
CA SER A 87 -4.66 -2.27 6.21
C SER A 87 -3.82 -2.78 5.04
N ALA A 88 -4.36 -2.71 3.80
CA ALA A 88 -3.63 -3.09 2.60
C ALA A 88 -2.38 -2.23 2.40
N TYR A 89 -2.48 -0.92 2.67
CA TYR A 89 -1.35 0.00 2.62
C TYR A 89 -0.27 -0.37 3.64
N ALA A 90 -0.65 -0.61 4.89
CA ALA A 90 0.29 -0.99 5.93
C ALA A 90 1.01 -2.32 5.58
N LEU A 91 0.29 -3.32 5.06
CA LEU A 91 0.88 -4.56 4.57
C LEU A 91 1.89 -4.35 3.43
N ALA A 92 1.67 -3.38 2.55
CA ALA A 92 2.62 -3.03 1.49
C ALA A 92 3.90 -2.36 2.03
N GLU A 93 3.80 -1.65 3.15
CA GLU A 93 4.93 -0.95 3.79
C GLU A 93 5.78 -1.85 4.69
N PHE A 94 5.20 -2.82 5.42
CA PHE A 94 5.99 -3.65 6.36
C PHE A 94 6.99 -4.60 5.69
N ALA A 95 6.73 -5.02 4.46
CA ALA A 95 7.57 -5.99 3.79
C ALA A 95 8.68 -5.32 2.94
N ARG A 96 9.37 -4.34 3.53
CA ARG A 96 10.62 -3.80 2.97
C ARG A 96 11.77 -4.76 3.31
N PRO A 97 12.62 -5.14 2.33
CA PRO A 97 13.84 -5.88 2.64
C PRO A 97 14.74 -5.05 3.55
N ASP A 98 15.34 -5.68 4.56
CA ASP A 98 16.42 -5.06 5.33
C ASP A 98 17.60 -4.77 4.36
N PRO A 99 18.08 -3.52 4.26
CA PRO A 99 19.26 -3.22 3.45
C PRO A 99 20.52 -3.96 3.92
N ALA A 100 20.60 -4.35 5.20
CA ALA A 100 21.71 -5.08 5.79
C ALA A 100 21.63 -6.59 5.55
N ASP A 101 20.45 -7.12 5.25
CA ASP A 101 20.23 -8.50 4.83
C ASP A 101 19.23 -8.57 3.65
N PRO A 102 19.69 -8.32 2.41
CA PRO A 102 18.82 -8.35 1.24
C PRO A 102 18.27 -9.76 0.91
N LEU A 103 18.72 -10.80 1.61
CA LEU A 103 18.25 -12.18 1.47
C LEU A 103 17.32 -12.63 2.60
N ASP A 104 17.25 -11.86 3.70
CA ASP A 104 16.25 -12.02 4.76
C ASP A 104 15.35 -10.76 4.81
N PRO A 105 14.31 -10.71 3.97
CA PRO A 105 13.39 -9.59 3.95
C PRO A 105 12.45 -9.67 5.16
N ALA A 106 12.97 -9.58 6.39
CA ALA A 106 12.20 -9.66 7.62
C ALA A 106 11.05 -10.66 7.47
N ASP A 107 11.38 -11.93 7.17
CA ASP A 107 10.40 -12.95 6.77
C ASP A 107 9.15 -12.84 7.66
N PRO A 108 8.03 -12.24 7.20
CA PRO A 108 6.86 -12.06 8.06
C PRO A 108 6.21 -13.42 8.39
N LEU A 109 6.83 -14.51 7.92
CA LEU A 109 6.39 -15.88 7.85
C LEU A 109 7.54 -16.83 8.15
N ASP A 110 8.50 -16.44 8.99
CA ASP A 110 9.55 -17.35 9.50
C ASP A 110 8.87 -18.69 9.84
N PRO A 111 9.19 -19.79 9.14
CA PRO A 111 8.54 -21.08 9.37
C PRO A 111 8.80 -21.61 10.79
N ALA A 112 9.74 -21.01 11.54
CA ALA A 112 9.96 -21.26 12.96
C ALA A 112 9.01 -20.47 13.90
N ASP A 113 8.20 -19.53 13.39
CA ASP A 113 7.19 -18.78 14.15
C ASP A 113 5.76 -19.31 13.84
N PRO A 114 5.18 -20.19 14.69
CA PRO A 114 3.91 -20.86 14.43
C PRO A 114 2.67 -19.96 14.61
N GLY A 115 2.85 -18.64 14.61
CA GLY A 115 1.84 -17.61 14.90
C GLY A 115 0.99 -17.14 13.72
N GLY A 116 0.36 -18.07 12.98
CA GLY A 116 -0.96 -17.79 12.37
C GLY A 116 -1.00 -17.05 11.03
N ALA A 117 -0.38 -17.62 10.00
CA ALA A 117 -0.84 -17.74 8.61
C ALA A 117 0.42 -18.05 7.79
N THR A 118 0.57 -19.26 7.25
CA THR A 118 1.72 -19.56 6.36
C THR A 118 1.77 -18.55 5.21
N GLY A 119 2.93 -18.31 4.60
CA GLY A 119 3.02 -17.33 3.51
C GLY A 119 2.05 -17.56 2.36
N ALA A 120 1.78 -18.83 2.08
CA ALA A 120 0.75 -19.23 1.11
C ALA A 120 -0.66 -18.76 1.51
N ASP A 121 -0.99 -18.75 2.80
CA ASP A 121 -2.28 -18.31 3.30
C ASP A 121 -2.42 -16.79 3.26
N ALA A 122 -1.37 -16.05 3.63
CA ALA A 122 -1.33 -14.60 3.47
C ALA A 122 -1.52 -14.19 2.00
N VAL A 123 -0.78 -14.83 1.08
CA VAL A 123 -0.92 -14.60 -0.36
C VAL A 123 -2.33 -14.94 -0.85
N ARG A 124 -2.92 -16.05 -0.39
CA ARG A 124 -4.30 -16.43 -0.73
C ARG A 124 -5.30 -15.37 -0.26
N GLN A 125 -5.14 -14.85 0.96
CA GLN A 125 -6.02 -13.82 1.50
C GLN A 125 -5.87 -12.48 0.78
N LEU A 126 -4.64 -12.06 0.46
CA LEU A 126 -4.37 -10.86 -0.34
C LEU A 126 -4.99 -10.95 -1.75
N ARG A 127 -4.84 -12.09 -2.43
CA ARG A 127 -5.50 -12.35 -3.72
C ARG A 127 -7.01 -12.34 -3.61
N GLY A 128 -7.56 -12.96 -2.56
CA GLY A 128 -9.00 -12.93 -2.27
C GLY A 128 -9.52 -11.51 -2.03
N ALA A 129 -8.80 -10.68 -1.27
CA ALA A 129 -9.15 -9.28 -1.06
C ALA A 129 -9.12 -8.48 -2.37
N PHE A 130 -8.12 -8.74 -3.24
CA PHE A 130 -8.05 -8.11 -4.56
C PHE A 130 -9.22 -8.53 -5.46
N GLY A 131 -9.60 -9.81 -5.43
CA GLY A 131 -10.82 -10.31 -6.08
C GLY A 131 -12.07 -9.61 -5.55
N ALA A 132 -12.18 -9.42 -4.23
CA ALA A 132 -13.30 -8.71 -3.63
C ALA A 132 -13.36 -7.23 -4.04
N CYS A 133 -12.23 -6.54 -4.24
CA CYS A 133 -12.22 -5.19 -4.85
C CYS A 133 -12.86 -5.21 -6.23
N ARG A 134 -12.56 -6.24 -7.05
CA ARG A 134 -13.13 -6.40 -8.38
C ARG A 134 -14.63 -6.63 -8.34
N GLU A 135 -15.10 -7.49 -7.45
CA GLU A 135 -16.53 -7.79 -7.27
C GLU A 135 -17.33 -6.57 -6.79
N ARG A 136 -16.74 -5.73 -5.94
CA ARG A 136 -17.36 -4.47 -5.47
C ARG A 136 -17.31 -3.34 -6.51
N GLY A 137 -16.52 -3.48 -7.57
CA GLY A 137 -16.31 -2.40 -8.54
C GLY A 137 -15.34 -1.31 -8.07
N THR A 138 -14.55 -1.53 -7.01
CA THR A 138 -13.55 -0.56 -6.51
C THR A 138 -12.47 -0.31 -7.57
N PRO A 139 -12.37 0.88 -8.18
CA PRO A 139 -11.49 1.11 -9.34
C PRO A 139 -10.04 0.66 -9.12
N ALA A 140 -9.39 0.12 -10.16
CA ALA A 140 -8.07 -0.49 -10.04
C ALA A 140 -6.95 0.48 -9.59
N ASP A 141 -7.14 1.78 -9.84
CA ASP A 141 -6.26 2.89 -9.48
C ASP A 141 -6.45 3.39 -8.03
N GLU A 142 -7.51 2.97 -7.34
CA GLU A 142 -7.73 3.30 -5.92
C GLU A 142 -6.67 2.66 -5.01
N LEU A 143 -6.53 3.23 -3.81
CA LEU A 143 -5.48 2.83 -2.89
C LEU A 143 -5.61 1.37 -2.44
N GLU A 144 -6.82 0.87 -2.12
CA GLU A 144 -7.03 -0.53 -1.68
C GLU A 144 -6.50 -1.56 -2.71
N PRO A 145 -6.98 -1.61 -3.97
CA PRO A 145 -6.47 -2.57 -4.95
C PRO A 145 -5.00 -2.32 -5.33
N ASN A 146 -4.53 -1.07 -5.32
CA ASN A 146 -3.13 -0.77 -5.57
C ASN A 146 -2.22 -1.31 -4.48
N ALA A 147 -2.55 -1.04 -3.22
CA ALA A 147 -1.80 -1.50 -2.06
C ALA A 147 -1.79 -3.03 -1.97
N LEU A 148 -2.88 -3.72 -2.32
CA LEU A 148 -2.91 -5.17 -2.39
C LEU A 148 -1.93 -5.75 -3.42
N ARG A 149 -1.80 -5.14 -4.61
CA ARG A 149 -0.79 -5.54 -5.61
C ARG A 149 0.64 -5.29 -5.12
N TRP A 150 0.87 -4.20 -4.39
CA TRP A 150 2.17 -3.92 -3.79
C TRP A 150 2.49 -4.89 -2.66
N ALA A 151 1.54 -5.17 -1.76
CA ALA A 151 1.68 -6.21 -0.75
C ALA A 151 2.02 -7.56 -1.41
N LEU A 152 1.28 -7.99 -2.43
CA LEU A 152 1.60 -9.22 -3.18
C LEU A 152 3.01 -9.20 -3.80
N THR A 153 3.52 -8.05 -4.21
CA THR A 153 4.90 -7.90 -4.67
C THR A 153 5.89 -8.20 -3.55
N ARG A 154 5.63 -7.63 -2.37
CA ARG A 154 6.50 -7.79 -1.21
C ARG A 154 6.46 -9.20 -0.61
N PHE A 155 5.29 -9.86 -0.64
CA PHE A 155 5.13 -11.27 -0.28
C PHE A 155 5.68 -12.25 -1.36
N GLY A 156 6.36 -11.75 -2.39
CA GLY A 156 6.95 -12.57 -3.46
C GLY A 156 5.94 -13.26 -4.39
N ALA A 157 4.66 -12.89 -4.30
CA ALA A 157 3.56 -13.49 -5.05
C ALA A 157 3.20 -12.74 -6.34
N ARG A 158 3.87 -11.60 -6.59
CA ARG A 158 3.79 -10.77 -7.79
C ARG A 158 5.18 -10.25 -8.14
N VAL A 159 5.54 -10.26 -9.42
CA VAL A 159 6.78 -9.65 -9.91
C VAL A 159 6.38 -8.51 -10.86
N PRO A 160 6.47 -7.24 -10.46
CA PRO A 160 6.13 -6.13 -11.33
C PRO A 160 7.10 -6.07 -12.51
N VAL A 161 6.56 -5.89 -13.72
CA VAL A 161 7.39 -5.58 -14.88
C VAL A 161 7.96 -4.18 -14.70
N MET A 162 9.28 -4.09 -14.64
CA MET A 162 10.04 -2.85 -14.50
C MET A 162 11.03 -2.74 -15.67
N PRO A 163 10.62 -2.11 -16.79
CA PRO A 163 11.48 -1.97 -17.97
C PRO A 163 12.77 -1.17 -17.70
N PRO A 164 13.81 -1.28 -18.56
CA PRO A 164 15.14 -0.71 -18.29
C PRO A 164 15.16 0.80 -18.05
N LEU A 165 14.47 1.61 -18.86
CA LEU A 165 14.45 3.06 -18.65
C LEU A 165 13.72 3.40 -17.35
N THR A 166 12.58 2.77 -17.09
CA THR A 166 11.78 2.91 -15.87
C THR A 166 12.63 2.57 -14.65
N ALA A 167 13.34 1.44 -14.67
CA ALA A 167 14.26 1.06 -13.59
C ALA A 167 15.40 2.09 -13.42
N SER A 168 15.97 2.60 -14.52
CA SER A 168 17.09 3.55 -14.50
C SER A 168 16.71 4.95 -13.99
N LEU A 169 15.46 5.36 -14.20
CA LEU A 169 14.95 6.67 -13.81
C LEU A 169 14.41 6.71 -12.38
N ARG A 170 14.34 5.57 -11.70
CA ARG A 170 13.82 5.49 -10.34
C ARG A 170 14.73 6.27 -9.37
N CYS A 171 14.15 7.18 -8.59
CA CYS A 171 14.89 7.90 -7.55
C CYS A 171 15.24 6.93 -6.41
N ALA A 172 16.51 6.90 -6.02
CA ALA A 172 17.01 6.07 -4.93
C ALA A 172 18.06 6.82 -4.08
N PRO A 173 17.89 6.94 -2.75
CA PRO A 173 16.67 6.59 -2.02
C PRO A 173 15.50 7.53 -2.40
N GLY A 174 14.27 7.00 -2.37
CA GLY A 174 13.07 7.82 -2.47
C GLY A 174 12.81 8.60 -1.16
N PRO A 175 11.93 9.61 -1.17
CA PRO A 175 11.53 10.31 0.04
C PRO A 175 10.81 9.37 1.02
N GLU A 176 10.85 9.71 2.30
CA GLU A 176 10.21 8.94 3.36
C GLU A 176 8.71 8.76 3.07
N GLY A 177 8.19 7.55 3.32
CA GLY A 177 6.78 7.21 3.09
C GLY A 177 6.37 7.00 1.64
N LEU A 178 7.27 7.15 0.66
CA LEU A 178 7.00 6.80 -0.74
C LEU A 178 7.95 5.70 -1.23
N SER A 179 7.40 4.66 -1.83
CA SER A 179 8.15 3.61 -2.52
C SER A 179 7.96 3.72 -4.03
N GLU A 180 9.02 3.42 -4.79
CA GLU A 180 9.04 3.48 -6.27
C GLU A 180 8.60 4.85 -6.83
N VAL A 181 9.52 5.82 -6.81
CA VAL A 181 9.30 7.18 -7.30
C VAL A 181 10.20 7.53 -8.49
N TRP A 182 9.72 8.42 -9.36
CA TRP A 182 10.44 8.93 -10.54
C TRP A 182 10.44 10.46 -10.57
N PRO A 183 11.39 11.11 -11.25
CA PRO A 183 11.34 12.56 -11.47
C PRO A 183 10.04 12.92 -12.21
N ALA A 184 9.25 13.85 -11.69
CA ALA A 184 7.96 14.22 -12.29
C ALA A 184 8.12 14.65 -13.75
N VAL A 185 9.20 15.38 -14.06
CA VAL A 185 9.54 15.84 -15.42
C VAL A 185 9.80 14.71 -16.43
N ARG A 186 10.11 13.49 -15.95
CA ARG A 186 10.36 12.31 -16.80
C ARG A 186 9.17 11.34 -16.83
N VAL A 187 8.04 11.67 -16.16
CA VAL A 187 6.93 10.72 -15.98
C VAL A 187 6.35 10.21 -17.31
N ARG A 188 6.29 11.05 -18.34
CA ARG A 188 5.78 10.64 -19.66
C ARG A 188 6.60 9.53 -20.30
N GLU A 189 7.92 9.56 -20.13
CA GLU A 189 8.80 8.52 -20.66
C GLU A 189 8.58 7.19 -19.95
N VAL A 190 8.38 7.24 -18.63
CA VAL A 190 8.06 6.06 -17.84
C VAL A 190 6.70 5.48 -18.22
N VAL A 191 5.67 6.32 -18.34
CA VAL A 191 4.31 5.91 -18.76
C VAL A 191 4.34 5.28 -20.15
N ALA A 192 5.08 5.88 -21.08
CA ALA A 192 5.26 5.36 -22.43
C ALA A 192 5.93 3.98 -22.42
N GLU A 193 7.05 3.83 -21.72
CA GLU A 193 7.79 2.57 -21.69
C GLU A 193 6.99 1.45 -20.99
N LEU A 194 6.30 1.74 -19.89
CA LEU A 194 5.40 0.79 -19.24
C LEU A 194 4.33 0.28 -20.23
N ALA A 195 3.68 1.18 -20.96
CA ALA A 195 2.70 0.80 -21.97
C ALA A 195 3.32 -0.04 -23.11
N ASP A 196 4.52 0.31 -23.57
CA ASP A 196 5.25 -0.46 -24.60
C ASP A 196 5.62 -1.87 -24.11
N HIS A 197 5.69 -2.08 -22.79
CA HIS A 197 5.89 -3.39 -22.14
C HIS A 197 4.57 -4.02 -21.65
N ALA A 198 3.46 -3.73 -22.34
CA ALA A 198 2.14 -4.29 -22.09
C ALA A 198 1.62 -4.06 -20.66
N GLN A 199 1.98 -2.93 -20.03
CA GLN A 199 1.44 -2.54 -18.73
C GLN A 199 0.26 -1.58 -18.90
N VAL A 200 -0.82 -1.82 -18.17
CA VAL A 200 -1.91 -0.84 -18.02
C VAL A 200 -1.47 0.15 -16.93
N VAL A 201 -1.27 1.40 -17.32
CA VAL A 201 -0.96 2.49 -16.40
C VAL A 201 -2.27 3.04 -15.81
N LEU A 202 -2.37 2.96 -14.49
CA LEU A 202 -3.58 3.25 -13.73
C LEU A 202 -3.63 4.71 -13.27
N GLY A 203 -2.47 5.26 -12.94
CA GLY A 203 -2.38 6.65 -12.56
C GLY A 203 -0.99 7.07 -12.11
N VAL A 204 -0.86 8.38 -11.97
CA VAL A 204 0.33 9.09 -11.54
C VAL A 204 -0.09 9.99 -10.38
N GLY A 205 0.64 9.91 -9.27
CA GLY A 205 0.56 10.87 -8.16
C GLY A 205 1.80 11.77 -8.19
N PHE A 206 1.62 13.07 -7.98
CA PHE A 206 2.71 14.04 -7.87
C PHE A 206 2.89 14.46 -6.42
N TRP A 207 4.15 14.51 -5.99
CA TRP A 207 4.52 14.74 -4.60
C TRP A 207 5.64 15.77 -4.54
N GLU A 208 5.40 16.87 -3.84
CA GLU A 208 6.44 17.85 -3.51
C GLU A 208 7.22 17.35 -2.30
N VAL A 209 8.52 17.19 -2.46
CA VAL A 209 9.42 16.76 -1.39
C VAL A 209 9.94 17.98 -0.64
N LYS A 210 9.82 17.96 0.68
CA LYS A 210 10.33 18.97 1.61
C LYS A 210 11.11 18.27 2.72
N ASP A 211 11.78 19.06 3.57
CA ASP A 211 12.58 18.55 4.69
C ASP A 211 11.77 17.66 5.65
N GLU A 212 10.45 17.90 5.78
CA GLU A 212 9.55 17.19 6.68
C GLU A 212 8.83 15.98 6.02
N GLY A 213 9.05 15.73 4.73
CA GLY A 213 8.45 14.60 4.01
C GLY A 213 7.93 14.97 2.62
N ALA A 214 7.13 14.07 2.04
CA ALA A 214 6.53 14.25 0.71
C ALA A 214 5.03 14.54 0.80
N TYR A 215 4.59 15.60 0.14
CA TYR A 215 3.19 16.07 0.18
C TYR A 215 2.56 15.97 -1.20
N ARG A 216 1.37 15.36 -1.29
CA ARG A 216 0.66 15.23 -2.57
C ARG A 216 0.25 16.60 -3.09
N VAL A 217 0.70 16.94 -4.30
CA VAL A 217 0.37 18.20 -4.99
C VAL A 217 -0.52 18.02 -6.21
N GLY A 218 -0.71 16.77 -6.67
CA GLY A 218 -1.63 16.48 -7.76
C GLY A 218 -1.69 15.01 -8.12
N SER A 219 -2.57 14.66 -9.05
CA SER A 219 -2.63 13.33 -9.63
C SER A 219 -3.23 13.37 -11.03
N ALA A 220 -2.77 12.49 -11.90
CA ALA A 220 -3.28 12.28 -13.25
C ALA A 220 -3.46 10.78 -13.47
N GLY A 221 -4.67 10.32 -13.75
CA GLY A 221 -4.96 8.90 -13.89
C GLY A 221 -6.29 8.65 -14.55
N LEU A 222 -6.76 7.42 -14.43
CA LEU A 222 -7.97 6.96 -15.09
C LEU A 222 -9.23 7.62 -14.50
N ALA A 223 -9.18 8.14 -13.27
CA ALA A 223 -10.26 8.93 -12.66
C ALA A 223 -11.63 8.21 -12.72
N GLY A 224 -11.64 6.89 -12.53
CA GLY A 224 -12.84 6.06 -12.65
C GLY A 224 -13.25 5.71 -14.09
N ASN A 225 -12.53 6.13 -15.14
CA ASN A 225 -12.88 5.79 -16.54
C ASN A 225 -12.67 4.31 -16.90
N LEU A 226 -12.08 3.52 -15.99
CA LEU A 226 -11.70 2.12 -16.15
C LEU A 226 -12.15 1.28 -14.94
N GLU A 227 -13.40 1.47 -14.52
CA GLU A 227 -14.07 0.60 -13.55
C GLU A 227 -13.99 -0.87 -13.97
N TRP A 228 -13.99 -1.78 -12.99
CA TRP A 228 -14.08 -3.21 -13.26
C TRP A 228 -15.34 -3.49 -14.11
N GLY A 229 -15.16 -4.12 -15.27
CA GLY A 229 -16.25 -4.22 -16.24
C GLY A 229 -15.77 -4.67 -17.62
N PRO A 230 -16.57 -4.44 -18.69
CA PRO A 230 -16.27 -4.94 -20.03
C PRO A 230 -14.89 -4.55 -20.57
N ALA A 231 -14.36 -3.40 -20.14
CA ALA A 231 -13.03 -2.94 -20.51
C ALA A 231 -11.92 -3.93 -20.09
N TRP A 232 -12.06 -4.56 -18.92
CA TRP A 232 -11.11 -5.54 -18.40
C TRP A 232 -11.28 -6.94 -19.02
N THR A 233 -12.34 -7.15 -19.80
CA THR A 233 -12.58 -8.36 -20.60
C THR A 233 -12.16 -8.19 -22.06
N ALA A 234 -11.80 -6.98 -22.47
CA ALA A 234 -11.28 -6.71 -23.82
C ALA A 234 -9.91 -7.37 -24.02
N PRO A 235 -9.46 -7.55 -25.28
CA PRO A 235 -8.07 -7.90 -25.54
C PRO A 235 -7.12 -6.92 -24.83
N TRP A 236 -6.03 -7.46 -24.28
CA TRP A 236 -5.13 -6.72 -23.40
C TRP A 236 -4.46 -5.51 -24.07
N GLU A 237 -4.04 -5.66 -25.32
CA GLU A 237 -3.36 -4.61 -26.10
C GLU A 237 -4.21 -3.33 -26.28
N PRO A 238 -5.49 -3.40 -26.72
CA PRO A 238 -6.40 -2.26 -26.69
C PRO A 238 -6.55 -1.60 -25.32
N LEU A 239 -6.56 -2.39 -24.24
CA LEU A 239 -6.69 -1.86 -22.89
C LEU A 239 -5.47 -1.03 -22.49
N VAL A 240 -4.26 -1.53 -22.80
CA VAL A 240 -2.99 -0.82 -22.61
C VAL A 240 -2.97 0.49 -23.41
N ALA A 241 -3.34 0.43 -24.70
CA ALA A 241 -3.38 1.61 -25.56
C ALA A 241 -4.36 2.67 -25.06
N ARG A 242 -5.56 2.25 -24.61
CA ARG A 242 -6.56 3.14 -24.02
C ARG A 242 -6.05 3.77 -22.73
N SER A 243 -5.51 2.97 -21.81
CA SER A 243 -4.96 3.46 -20.55
C SER A 243 -3.87 4.52 -20.77
N ARG A 244 -2.92 4.27 -21.69
CA ARG A 244 -1.90 5.25 -22.06
C ARG A 244 -2.51 6.56 -22.54
N ALA A 245 -3.50 6.50 -23.45
CA ALA A 245 -4.15 7.69 -23.98
C ALA A 245 -4.87 8.51 -22.91
N GLU A 246 -5.59 7.83 -21.99
CA GLU A 246 -6.30 8.47 -20.87
C GLU A 246 -5.33 9.13 -19.89
N VAL A 247 -4.24 8.45 -19.51
CA VAL A 247 -3.21 9.01 -18.63
C VAL A 247 -2.51 10.20 -19.28
N GLU A 248 -2.18 10.13 -20.57
CA GLU A 248 -1.58 11.26 -21.30
C GLU A 248 -2.53 12.47 -21.38
N ALA A 249 -3.82 12.23 -21.62
CA ALA A 249 -4.83 13.30 -21.59
C ALA A 249 -4.98 13.90 -20.19
N ALA A 250 -4.93 13.09 -19.14
CA ALA A 250 -4.95 13.55 -17.76
C ALA A 250 -3.71 14.38 -17.42
N LEU A 251 -2.51 13.94 -17.83
CA LEU A 251 -1.25 14.67 -17.67
C LEU A 251 -1.28 16.02 -18.40
N ALA A 252 -1.84 16.06 -19.62
CA ALA A 252 -1.99 17.30 -20.37
C ALA A 252 -2.95 18.31 -19.71
N ARG A 253 -4.01 17.81 -19.05
CA ARG A 253 -5.01 18.63 -18.35
C ARG A 253 -4.50 19.19 -17.02
N VAL A 254 -3.84 18.35 -16.22
CA VAL A 254 -3.34 18.74 -14.88
C VAL A 254 -2.02 19.51 -14.98
N GLY A 255 -1.24 19.28 -16.03
CA GLY A 255 0.12 19.77 -16.14
C GLY A 255 1.08 18.89 -15.33
N ILE A 256 2.33 18.83 -15.79
CA ILE A 256 3.42 18.18 -15.05
C ILE A 256 4.15 19.30 -14.32
N PRO A 257 4.24 19.25 -12.98
CA PRO A 257 5.03 20.22 -12.24
C PRO A 257 6.47 20.21 -12.74
N ALA A 258 6.94 21.35 -13.25
CA ALA A 258 8.29 21.52 -13.80
C ALA A 258 9.24 22.23 -12.82
N GLU A 259 8.71 22.78 -11.73
CA GLU A 259 9.44 23.55 -10.73
C GLU A 259 9.31 22.88 -9.36
N GLY A 260 10.39 22.93 -8.57
CA GLY A 260 10.48 22.28 -7.25
C GLY A 260 11.01 20.85 -7.29
N ASP A 261 11.30 20.30 -6.11
CA ASP A 261 11.71 18.90 -5.94
C ASP A 261 10.47 18.00 -5.96
N VAL A 262 9.87 17.85 -7.16
CA VAL A 262 8.64 17.07 -7.35
C VAL A 262 8.95 15.71 -7.94
N VAL A 263 8.50 14.67 -7.24
CA VAL A 263 8.56 13.29 -7.69
C VAL A 263 7.17 12.77 -8.06
N ALA A 264 7.15 11.70 -8.84
CA ALA A 264 5.95 11.01 -9.27
C ALA A 264 5.94 9.57 -8.76
N THR A 265 4.81 9.13 -8.20
CA THR A 265 4.49 7.71 -8.00
C THR A 265 3.62 7.25 -9.16
N ILE A 266 3.83 6.04 -9.65
CA ILE A 266 3.04 5.49 -10.76
C ILE A 266 2.39 4.19 -10.28
N SER A 267 1.12 4.00 -10.62
CA SER A 267 0.39 2.75 -10.40
C SER A 267 0.21 2.05 -11.75
N TRP A 268 0.59 0.79 -11.84
CA TRP A 268 0.43 -0.02 -13.05
C TRP A 268 0.19 -1.49 -12.71
N MET A 269 -0.40 -2.19 -13.68
CA MET A 269 -0.64 -3.63 -13.60
C MET A 269 -0.50 -4.31 -14.95
N ASP A 270 -0.20 -5.60 -14.94
CA ASP A 270 -0.16 -6.45 -16.13
C ASP A 270 -1.32 -7.46 -16.15
N ARG A 271 -1.34 -8.29 -17.18
CA ARG A 271 -2.40 -9.30 -17.35
C ARG A 271 -2.38 -10.37 -16.27
N ALA A 272 -1.22 -10.67 -15.67
CA ALA A 272 -1.09 -11.70 -14.64
C ALA A 272 -1.77 -11.27 -13.34
N ASP A 273 -1.87 -9.96 -13.09
CA ASP A 273 -2.60 -9.40 -11.94
C ASP A 273 -4.11 -9.76 -11.97
N LEU A 274 -4.68 -10.09 -13.14
CA LEU A 274 -6.08 -10.51 -13.28
C LEU A 274 -6.31 -12.00 -13.06
N ALA A 275 -5.24 -12.79 -12.97
CA ALA A 275 -5.30 -14.26 -12.92
C ALA A 275 -5.42 -14.83 -11.50
N TRP A 276 -5.58 -13.96 -10.49
CA TRP A 276 -5.68 -14.32 -9.09
C TRP A 276 -7.12 -14.57 -8.62
#